data_AF-A0A954T0E2-F1
#
_entry.id   AF-A0A954T0E2-F1
#
_cell.length_a   1.000
_cell.length_b   1.000
_cell.length_c   1.000
_cell.angle_alpha   90.00
_cell.angle_beta   90.00
_cell.angle_gamma   90.00
#
_symmetry.space_group_name_H-M   'P 1'
#
loop_
_entity.id
_entity.type
_entity.pdbx_description
1 polymer ?
#
loop_
_entity_poly.entity_id
_entity_poly.type
_entity_poly.pdbx_seq_one_letter_code
_entity_poly.pdbx_strand_id
1 'polypeptide(L)'
;MVGFVTAFRNEEVGFVGGLLVVNQLGRPLEFHATTPVRPTRAHEILYGPTLSSFVMGERIAGTLIDHVKSNLSAVLTDVPEIAAGLPESRMHPIVVSSEQAGHSPQVSVTSIDQLRLSGWLFETVARRPIDGYREALEAMRIEDWQEPFERIREALDEAQRSVRAATPRRVGEAA
;
A
#
# COMPACT_ATOMS: atom_id res chain seq x y z
N MET A 1 -16.53 3.63 1.05
CA MET A 1 -15.73 2.42 1.41
C MET A 1 -14.31 2.85 1.75
N VAL A 2 -13.51 2.02 2.40
CA VAL A 2 -12.11 2.34 2.69
C VAL A 2 -11.20 1.36 1.97
N GLY A 3 -10.18 1.88 1.29
CA GLY A 3 -9.12 1.10 0.65
C GLY A 3 -7.89 1.03 1.55
N PHE A 4 -7.27 -0.14 1.61
CA PHE A 4 -5.98 -0.38 2.28
C PHE A 4 -4.99 -0.76 1.20
N VAL A 5 -3.93 0.02 1.02
CA VAL A 5 -2.86 -0.26 0.05
C VAL A 5 -1.55 -0.48 0.80
N THR A 6 -0.82 -1.53 0.44
CA THR A 6 0.52 -1.77 0.96
C THR A 6 1.42 -2.33 -0.15
N ALA A 7 2.72 -2.15 0.02
CA ALA A 7 3.72 -2.65 -0.90
C ALA A 7 5.01 -2.92 -0.14
N PHE A 8 5.76 -3.92 -0.58
CA PHE A 8 7.04 -4.25 0.02
C PHE A 8 7.99 -4.78 -1.04
N ARG A 9 9.29 -4.70 -0.74
CA ARG A 9 10.32 -5.32 -1.56
C ARG A 9 10.45 -6.77 -1.14
N ASN A 10 10.24 -7.68 -2.08
CA ASN A 10 10.63 -9.07 -1.96
C ASN A 10 11.98 -9.27 -2.67
N GLU A 11 12.93 -9.91 -2.01
CA GLU A 11 14.29 -10.09 -2.54
C GLU A 11 14.33 -10.95 -3.81
N GLU A 12 13.41 -11.91 -3.94
CA GLU A 12 13.40 -12.86 -5.05
C GLU A 12 12.63 -12.32 -6.25
N VAL A 13 11.46 -11.71 -6.03
CA VAL A 13 10.56 -11.31 -7.14
C VAL A 13 10.57 -9.81 -7.44
N GLY A 14 11.15 -8.98 -6.59
CA GLY A 14 11.12 -7.52 -6.70
C GLY A 14 10.01 -6.90 -5.84
N PHE A 15 9.51 -5.73 -6.21
CA PHE A 15 8.48 -5.03 -5.46
C PHE A 15 7.11 -5.63 -5.77
N VAL A 16 6.31 -5.83 -4.74
CA VAL A 16 4.94 -6.33 -4.85
C VAL A 16 4.03 -5.45 -4.02
N GLY A 17 2.80 -5.29 -4.45
CA GLY A 17 1.80 -4.59 -3.66
C GLY A 17 0.40 -5.06 -3.98
N GLY A 18 -0.50 -4.71 -3.06
CA GLY A 18 -1.89 -5.05 -3.14
C GLY A 18 -2.76 -3.98 -2.51
N LEU A 19 -4.02 -3.98 -2.91
CA LEU A 19 -5.04 -3.09 -2.42
C LEU A 19 -6.29 -3.90 -2.07
N LEU A 20 -6.75 -3.75 -0.83
CA LEU A 20 -7.98 -4.35 -0.32
C LEU A 20 -9.01 -3.26 -0.05
N VAL A 21 -10.18 -3.36 -0.67
CA VAL A 21 -11.33 -2.50 -0.36
C VAL A 21 -12.23 -3.21 0.63
N VAL A 22 -12.62 -2.51 1.69
CA VAL A 22 -13.51 -3.04 2.71
C VAL A 22 -14.73 -2.14 2.94
N ASN A 23 -15.79 -2.75 3.47
CA ASN A 23 -16.94 -2.01 4.01
C ASN A 23 -16.68 -1.52 5.45
N GLN A 24 -17.66 -0.84 6.04
CA GLN A 24 -17.60 -0.31 7.41
C GLN A 24 -17.36 -1.37 8.50
N LEU A 25 -17.62 -2.64 8.22
CA LEU A 25 -17.39 -3.76 9.15
C LEU A 25 -16.04 -4.45 8.91
N GLY A 26 -15.16 -3.90 8.06
CA GLY A 26 -13.89 -4.52 7.69
C GLY A 26 -14.02 -5.75 6.77
N ARG A 27 -15.19 -5.99 6.19
CA ARG A 27 -15.39 -7.12 5.26
C ARG A 27 -14.79 -6.78 3.88
N PRO A 28 -13.94 -7.67 3.31
CA PRO A 28 -13.44 -7.54 1.95
C PRO A 28 -14.55 -7.41 0.92
N LEU A 29 -14.39 -6.46 -0.01
CA LEU A 29 -15.29 -6.24 -1.15
C LEU A 29 -14.56 -6.41 -2.48
N GLU A 30 -13.37 -5.83 -2.59
CA GLU A 30 -12.52 -5.89 -3.78
C GLU A 30 -11.07 -6.14 -3.35
N PHE A 31 -10.33 -6.92 -4.13
CA PHE A 31 -8.90 -7.14 -3.93
C PHE A 31 -8.18 -7.03 -5.26
N HIS A 32 -7.09 -6.25 -5.26
CA HIS A 32 -6.21 -6.08 -6.40
C HIS A 32 -4.77 -6.34 -5.97
N ALA A 33 -3.98 -6.92 -6.87
CA ALA A 33 -2.56 -7.18 -6.67
C ALA A 33 -1.81 -6.83 -7.95
N THR A 34 -0.58 -6.34 -7.82
CA THR A 34 0.31 -6.16 -8.96
C THR A 34 1.06 -7.46 -9.26
N THR A 35 1.43 -7.67 -10.51
CA THR A 35 2.57 -8.54 -10.80
C THR A 35 3.85 -7.95 -10.18
N PRO A 36 4.87 -8.76 -9.86
CA PRO A 36 6.12 -8.23 -9.32
C PRO A 36 6.76 -7.19 -10.25
N VAL A 37 7.15 -6.05 -9.67
CA VAL A 37 7.78 -4.93 -10.36
C VAL A 37 9.27 -4.94 -10.03
N ARG A 38 10.11 -5.15 -11.05
CA ARG A 38 11.56 -5.02 -10.93
C ARG A 38 12.03 -3.71 -11.57
N PRO A 39 12.56 -2.76 -10.78
CA PRO A 39 13.18 -1.58 -11.35
C PRO A 39 14.36 -1.97 -12.25
N THR A 40 14.56 -1.23 -13.32
CA THR A 40 15.74 -1.40 -14.18
C THR A 40 16.96 -0.80 -13.50
N ARG A 41 18.17 -1.19 -13.93
CA ARG A 41 19.40 -0.55 -13.47
C ARG A 41 19.41 0.96 -13.70
N ALA A 42 18.80 1.41 -14.79
CA ALA A 42 18.63 2.84 -15.06
C ALA A 42 17.75 3.51 -14.00
N HIS A 43 16.62 2.91 -13.61
CA HIS A 43 15.80 3.44 -12.51
C HIS A 43 16.59 3.50 -11.19
N GLU A 44 17.35 2.47 -10.84
CA GLU A 44 18.17 2.48 -9.63
C GLU A 44 19.16 3.64 -9.59
N ILE A 45 19.83 3.93 -10.71
CA ILE A 45 20.80 5.01 -10.82
C ILE A 45 20.10 6.38 -10.77
N LEU A 46 19.01 6.55 -11.52
CA LEU A 46 18.35 7.84 -11.68
C LEU A 46 17.54 8.27 -10.47
N TYR A 47 16.83 7.34 -9.83
CA TYR A 47 15.98 7.64 -8.68
C TYR A 47 16.76 7.56 -7.36
N GLY A 48 17.79 6.71 -7.28
CA GLY A 48 18.63 6.59 -6.08
C GLY A 48 17.78 6.42 -4.80
N PRO A 49 17.89 7.33 -3.81
CA PRO A 49 17.12 7.25 -2.57
C PRO A 49 15.59 7.30 -2.74
N THR A 50 15.07 7.86 -3.82
CA THR A 50 13.61 7.98 -4.05
C THR A 50 13.02 6.79 -4.81
N LEU A 51 13.84 5.78 -5.12
CA LEU A 51 13.42 4.61 -5.89
C LEU A 51 12.23 3.90 -5.25
N SER A 52 12.26 3.67 -3.94
CA SER A 52 11.17 2.99 -3.23
C SER A 52 9.86 3.76 -3.34
N SER A 53 9.87 5.09 -3.12
CA SER A 53 8.67 5.92 -3.24
C SER A 53 8.14 5.96 -4.67
N PHE A 54 9.02 6.04 -5.68
CA PHE A 54 8.60 5.97 -7.07
C PHE A 54 7.93 4.62 -7.41
N VAL A 55 8.55 3.52 -7.00
CA VAL A 55 8.05 2.17 -7.34
C VAL A 55 6.79 1.83 -6.55
N MET A 56 6.82 2.01 -5.23
CA MET A 56 5.69 1.65 -4.37
C MET A 56 4.54 2.65 -4.48
N GLY A 57 4.83 3.95 -4.47
CA GLY A 57 3.81 5.00 -4.56
C GLY A 57 3.31 5.18 -5.99
N GLU A 58 4.14 5.74 -6.87
CA GLU A 58 3.67 6.16 -8.19
C GLU A 58 3.28 4.97 -9.09
N ARG A 59 4.10 3.91 -9.12
CA ARG A 59 3.85 2.77 -10.01
C ARG A 59 2.84 1.80 -9.42
N ILE A 60 3.13 1.22 -8.25
CA ILE A 60 2.31 0.15 -7.66
C ILE A 60 0.99 0.71 -7.13
N ALA A 61 1.03 1.57 -6.13
CA ALA A 61 -0.18 2.08 -5.50
C ALA A 61 -1.01 2.93 -6.47
N GLY A 62 -0.37 3.75 -7.30
CA GLY A 62 -1.04 4.49 -8.38
C GLY A 62 -1.86 3.59 -9.30
N THR A 63 -1.26 2.50 -9.79
CA THR A 63 -1.96 1.53 -10.64
C THR A 63 -3.10 0.85 -9.88
N LEU A 64 -2.86 0.39 -8.66
CA LEU A 64 -3.88 -0.30 -7.85
C LEU A 64 -5.09 0.59 -7.57
N ILE A 65 -4.87 1.85 -7.20
CA ILE A 65 -5.93 2.84 -6.96
C ILE A 65 -6.72 3.10 -8.24
N ASP A 66 -6.04 3.29 -9.37
CA ASP A 66 -6.69 3.54 -10.67
C ASP A 66 -7.56 2.33 -11.13
N HIS A 67 -7.30 1.13 -10.61
CA HIS A 67 -8.07 -0.08 -10.91
C HIS A 67 -9.29 -0.33 -10.00
N VAL A 68 -9.42 0.39 -8.89
CA VAL A 68 -10.54 0.23 -7.97
C VAL A 68 -11.84 0.68 -8.63
N LYS A 69 -12.89 -0.14 -8.52
CA LYS A 69 -14.20 0.17 -9.11
C LYS A 69 -15.16 0.75 -8.08
N SER A 70 -14.96 0.40 -6.81
CA SER A 70 -15.70 0.94 -5.68
C SER A 70 -15.43 2.43 -5.46
N ASN A 71 -16.44 3.17 -5.01
CA ASN A 71 -16.28 4.55 -4.56
C ASN A 71 -15.57 4.58 -3.20
N LEU A 72 -14.27 4.89 -3.23
CA LEU A 72 -13.45 5.04 -2.04
C LEU A 72 -13.70 6.39 -1.36
N SER A 73 -13.87 6.34 -0.05
CA SER A 73 -13.99 7.51 0.82
C SER A 73 -12.63 7.87 1.43
N ALA A 74 -11.73 6.89 1.54
CA ALA A 74 -10.35 7.06 1.97
C ALA A 74 -9.48 5.91 1.43
N VAL A 75 -8.18 6.16 1.27
CA VAL A 75 -7.15 5.15 1.06
C VAL A 75 -6.15 5.24 2.19
N LEU A 76 -5.82 4.11 2.80
CA LEU A 76 -4.89 3.98 3.91
C LEU A 76 -3.65 3.22 3.48
N THR A 77 -2.49 3.57 4.03
CA THR A 77 -1.22 2.87 3.82
C THR A 77 -0.45 2.73 5.13
N ASP A 78 0.21 1.60 5.34
CA ASP A 78 1.19 1.42 6.43
C ASP A 78 2.64 1.65 5.95
N VAL A 79 2.80 2.09 4.70
CA VAL A 79 4.09 2.36 4.05
C VAL A 79 4.19 3.85 3.71
N PRO A 80 5.03 4.64 4.42
CA PRO A 80 5.19 6.07 4.17
C PRO A 80 5.66 6.40 2.75
N GLU A 81 6.49 5.54 2.15
CA GLU A 81 7.00 5.69 0.78
C GLU A 81 5.87 5.70 -0.26
N ILE A 82 4.77 4.99 0.00
CA ILE A 82 3.59 5.02 -0.87
C ILE A 82 2.97 6.41 -0.90
N ALA A 83 2.74 7.00 0.28
CA ALA A 83 2.18 8.35 0.38
C ALA A 83 3.15 9.38 -0.23
N ALA A 84 4.45 9.31 0.09
CA ALA A 84 5.45 10.23 -0.43
C ALA A 84 5.63 10.17 -1.96
N GLY A 85 5.33 9.03 -2.59
CA GLY A 85 5.54 8.80 -4.03
C GLY A 85 4.33 9.07 -4.94
N LEU A 86 3.13 9.26 -4.37
CA LEU A 86 1.91 9.40 -5.17
C LEU A 86 1.69 10.84 -5.65
N PRO A 87 1.43 11.08 -6.95
CA PRO A 87 1.10 12.42 -7.45
C PRO A 87 -0.17 12.99 -6.80
N GLU A 88 -0.19 14.30 -6.56
CA GLU A 88 -1.31 15.01 -5.92
C GLU A 88 -2.63 14.96 -6.73
N SER A 89 -2.56 14.65 -8.03
CA SER A 89 -3.72 14.47 -8.89
C SER A 89 -4.52 13.20 -8.59
N ARG A 90 -3.94 12.24 -7.86
CA ARG A 90 -4.59 11.00 -7.44
C ARG A 90 -5.18 11.11 -6.03
N MET A 91 -6.03 10.15 -5.68
CA MET A 91 -6.45 9.96 -4.29
C MET A 91 -5.21 9.64 -3.44
N HIS A 92 -4.89 10.52 -2.49
CA HIS A 92 -3.64 10.44 -1.75
C HIS A 92 -3.81 9.56 -0.51
N PRO A 93 -2.97 8.54 -0.29
CA PRO A 93 -3.08 7.66 0.86
C PRO A 93 -2.76 8.37 2.18
N ILE A 94 -3.48 7.96 3.21
CA ILE A 94 -3.30 8.40 4.58
C ILE A 94 -2.44 7.36 5.28
N VAL A 95 -1.34 7.80 5.88
CA VAL A 95 -0.43 6.90 6.59
C VAL A 95 -1.07 6.50 7.91
N VAL A 96 -1.09 5.20 8.22
CA VAL A 96 -1.64 4.65 9.45
C VAL A 96 -0.51 4.03 10.26
N SER A 97 -0.46 4.36 11.55
CA SER A 97 0.51 3.79 12.47
C SER A 97 -0.09 3.60 13.87
N SER A 98 0.39 2.59 14.59
CA SER A 98 0.03 2.39 15.99
C SER A 98 0.80 3.36 16.88
N GLU A 99 0.13 4.02 17.82
CA GLU A 99 0.81 4.88 18.80
C GLU A 99 1.73 4.09 19.73
N GLN A 100 1.40 2.81 19.97
CA GLN A 100 2.19 1.93 20.84
C GLN A 100 3.47 1.45 20.19
N ALA A 101 3.60 1.56 18.86
CA ALA A 101 4.77 1.09 18.15
C ALA A 101 6.03 1.89 18.49
N GLY A 102 5.95 3.09 19.07
CA GLY A 102 7.11 3.88 19.52
C GLY A 102 8.11 4.28 18.41
N HIS A 103 7.79 3.95 17.16
CA HIS A 103 8.61 4.26 15.99
C HIS A 103 8.00 5.48 15.29
N SER A 104 8.61 6.64 15.48
CA SER A 104 8.39 7.76 14.57
C SER A 104 9.01 7.38 13.21
N PRO A 105 8.24 7.40 12.10
CA PRO A 105 8.80 7.12 10.79
C PRO A 105 9.98 8.07 10.52
N GLN A 106 11.12 7.53 10.08
CA GLN A 106 12.33 8.32 9.74
C GLN A 106 12.17 9.14 8.46
N VAL A 107 11.06 8.96 7.74
CA VAL A 107 10.71 9.83 6.63
C VAL A 107 10.13 11.11 7.24
N SER A 108 10.85 12.22 7.13
CA SER A 108 10.37 13.57 7.45
C SER A 108 9.26 13.97 6.48
N VAL A 109 8.13 13.31 6.60
CA VAL A 109 6.91 13.72 5.97
C VAL A 109 6.32 14.81 6.84
N THR A 110 6.23 16.03 6.29
CA THR A 110 5.49 17.09 6.97
C THR A 110 4.00 16.79 6.85
N SER A 111 3.43 16.16 7.88
CA SER A 111 1.99 15.90 7.97
C SER A 111 1.22 17.21 8.02
N ILE A 112 0.17 17.34 7.19
CA ILE A 112 -0.66 18.56 7.12
C ILE A 112 -1.89 18.46 8.02
N ASP A 113 -2.42 17.25 8.20
CA ASP A 113 -3.51 16.94 9.11
C ASP A 113 -3.27 15.58 9.77
N GLN A 114 -3.73 15.45 11.01
CA GLN A 114 -3.67 14.22 11.80
C GLN A 114 -5.03 13.90 12.42
N LEU A 115 -5.33 12.62 12.52
CA LEU A 115 -6.47 12.08 13.24
C LEU A 115 -6.00 10.96 14.18
N ARG A 116 -6.51 10.95 15.41
CA ARG A 116 -6.27 9.88 16.38
C ARG A 116 -7.58 9.16 16.64
N LEU A 117 -7.60 7.84 16.46
CA LEU A 117 -8.75 6.98 16.75
C LEU A 117 -8.26 5.70 17.41
N SER A 118 -8.79 5.39 18.60
CA SER A 118 -8.59 4.10 19.27
C SER A 118 -7.13 3.63 19.39
N GLY A 119 -6.17 4.53 19.66
CA GLY A 119 -4.75 4.19 19.78
C GLY A 119 -3.96 4.17 18.47
N TRP A 120 -4.60 4.61 17.37
CA TRP A 120 -4.00 4.70 16.04
C TRP A 120 -3.88 6.15 15.59
N LEU A 121 -2.78 6.45 14.91
CA LEU A 121 -2.50 7.74 14.29
C LEU A 121 -2.64 7.63 12.77
N PHE A 122 -3.42 8.55 12.22
CA PHE A 122 -3.67 8.70 10.79
C PHE A 122 -3.08 10.04 10.34
N GLU A 123 -2.16 10.02 9.39
CA GLU A 123 -1.42 11.20 8.96
C GLU A 123 -1.58 11.44 7.47
N THR A 124 -1.93 12.68 7.13
CA THR A 124 -2.02 13.11 5.73
C THR A 124 -0.71 13.75 5.31
N VAL A 125 -0.14 13.20 4.24
CA VAL A 125 1.12 13.66 3.61
C VAL A 125 0.85 14.61 2.44
N ALA A 126 -0.43 14.71 2.06
CA ALA A 126 -0.86 15.50 0.92
C ALA A 126 -0.61 16.99 1.17
N ARG A 127 -0.23 17.73 0.13
CA ARG A 127 -0.09 19.20 0.18
C ARG A 127 -1.41 19.95 0.36
N ARG A 128 -2.54 19.25 0.27
CA ARG A 128 -3.89 19.78 0.45
C ARG A 128 -4.65 18.92 1.47
N PRO A 129 -5.60 19.52 2.21
CA PRO A 129 -6.53 18.75 3.02
C PRO A 129 -7.23 17.68 2.17
N ILE A 130 -7.45 16.51 2.77
CA ILE A 130 -8.30 15.47 2.20
C ILE A 130 -9.67 15.66 2.84
N ASP A 131 -10.71 15.87 2.04
CA ASP A 131 -12.05 16.12 2.56
C ASP A 131 -12.77 14.78 2.88
N GLY A 132 -13.55 14.74 3.96
CA GLY A 132 -14.47 13.64 4.26
C GLY A 132 -13.83 12.32 4.75
N TYR A 133 -12.50 12.23 4.83
CA TYR A 133 -11.84 11.00 5.27
C TYR A 133 -12.10 10.71 6.75
N ARG A 134 -12.19 11.76 7.58
CA ARG A 134 -12.35 11.62 9.03
C ARG A 134 -13.65 10.93 9.38
N GLU A 135 -14.76 11.40 8.82
CA GLU A 135 -16.09 10.81 8.97
C GLU A 135 -16.12 9.37 8.44
N ALA A 136 -15.41 9.12 7.33
CA ALA A 136 -15.30 7.77 6.79
C ALA A 136 -14.57 6.81 7.74
N LEU A 137 -13.49 7.26 8.39
CA LEU A 137 -12.72 6.45 9.33
C LEU A 137 -13.44 6.25 10.66
N GLU A 138 -14.10 7.29 11.19
CA GLU A 138 -14.90 7.21 12.42
C GLU A 138 -16.10 6.26 12.28
N ALA A 139 -16.63 6.09 11.06
CA ALA A 139 -17.71 5.15 10.79
C ALA A 139 -17.26 3.68 10.69
N MET A 140 -15.95 3.41 10.67
CA MET A 140 -15.41 2.05 10.59
C MET A 140 -15.51 1.35 11.94
N ARG A 141 -15.85 0.06 11.92
CA ARG A 141 -15.88 -0.84 13.08
C ARG A 141 -14.69 -1.80 13.04
N ILE A 142 -13.49 -1.23 12.83
CA ILE A 142 -12.21 -1.93 12.83
C ILE A 142 -11.47 -1.52 14.12
N GLU A 143 -11.00 -2.51 14.87
CA GLU A 143 -10.21 -2.30 16.09
C GLU A 143 -8.71 -2.30 15.79
N ASP A 144 -8.28 -3.27 14.98
CA ASP A 144 -6.91 -3.39 14.49
C ASP A 144 -6.81 -2.92 13.04
N TRP A 145 -6.22 -1.75 12.84
CA TRP A 145 -6.05 -1.16 11.51
C TRP A 145 -4.85 -1.75 10.76
N GLN A 146 -4.02 -2.56 11.41
CA GLN A 146 -2.91 -3.26 10.77
C GLN A 146 -3.36 -4.56 10.09
N GLU A 147 -4.31 -5.28 10.68
CA GLU A 147 -4.85 -6.56 10.18
C GLU A 147 -5.25 -6.55 8.69
N PRO A 148 -5.89 -5.49 8.13
CA PRO A 148 -6.17 -5.43 6.71
C PRO A 148 -4.91 -5.46 5.82
N PHE A 149 -3.81 -4.84 6.25
CA PHE A 149 -2.54 -4.88 5.52
C PHE A 149 -1.87 -6.25 5.62
N GLU A 150 -1.98 -6.92 6.76
CA GLU A 150 -1.50 -8.30 6.94
C GLU A 150 -2.21 -9.26 6.00
N ARG A 151 -3.54 -9.19 5.90
CA ARG A 151 -4.32 -9.96 4.92
C ARG A 151 -3.85 -9.75 3.48
N ILE A 152 -3.52 -8.51 3.11
CA ILE A 152 -2.98 -8.21 1.76
C ILE A 152 -1.65 -8.96 1.56
N ARG A 153 -0.74 -8.90 2.54
CA ARG A 153 0.57 -9.57 2.46
C ARG A 153 0.40 -11.09 2.36
N GLU A 154 -0.45 -11.68 3.18
CA GLU A 154 -0.77 -13.12 3.13
C GLU A 154 -1.31 -13.54 1.76
N ALA A 155 -2.26 -12.77 1.21
CA ALA A 155 -2.82 -13.05 -0.12
C ALA A 155 -1.77 -12.92 -1.24
N LEU A 156 -0.88 -11.94 -1.16
CA LEU A 156 0.23 -11.78 -2.10
C LEU A 156 1.23 -12.93 -2.03
N ASP A 157 1.57 -13.38 -0.83
CA ASP A 157 2.47 -14.51 -0.62
C ASP A 157 1.88 -15.81 -1.16
N GLU A 158 0.60 -16.06 -0.91
CA GLU A 158 -0.12 -17.23 -1.43
C GLU A 158 -0.18 -17.24 -2.96
N ALA A 159 -0.48 -16.09 -3.58
CA ALA A 159 -0.49 -15.95 -5.03
C ALA A 159 0.89 -16.25 -5.65
N GLN A 160 1.97 -15.80 -5.00
CA GLN A 160 3.34 -16.06 -5.47
C GLN A 160 3.74 -17.53 -5.33
N ARG A 161 3.36 -18.20 -4.24
CA ARG A 161 3.60 -19.64 -4.05
C ARG A 161 2.93 -20.46 -5.14
N SER A 162 1.68 -20.12 -5.46
CA SER A 162 0.91 -20.77 -6.52
C SER A 162 1.58 -20.64 -7.90
N VAL A 163 2.09 -19.45 -8.25
CA VAL A 163 2.81 -19.23 -9.52
C VAL A 163 4.13 -20.00 -9.58
N ARG A 164 4.87 -20.07 -8.48
CA ARG A 164 6.13 -20.86 -8.40
C ARG A 164 5.88 -22.34 -8.54
N ALA A 165 4.85 -22.87 -7.88
CA ALA A 165 4.45 -24.27 -7.98
C ALA A 165 3.97 -24.65 -9.40
N ALA A 166 3.33 -23.71 -10.11
CA ALA A 166 2.84 -23.92 -11.47
C ALA A 166 3.93 -23.79 -12.56
N THR A 167 5.14 -23.29 -12.24
CA THR A 167 6.24 -23.17 -13.20
C THR A 167 7.14 -24.41 -13.14
N PRO A 168 7.04 -25.39 -14.06
CA PRO A 168 7.92 -26.55 -14.04
C PRO A 168 9.38 -26.12 -14.28
N ARG A 169 10.32 -26.70 -13.53
CA ARG A 169 11.76 -26.60 -13.83
C ARG A 169 11.93 -27.08 -15.27
N ARG A 170 12.40 -26.20 -16.17
CA ARG A 170 12.98 -26.65 -17.45
C ARG A 170 14.19 -27.49 -17.09
N VAL A 171 13.99 -28.81 -17.07
CA VAL A 171 15.07 -29.79 -17.12
C VAL A 171 15.84 -29.49 -18.40
N GLY A 172 17.14 -29.26 -18.27
CA GLY A 172 17.99 -29.08 -19.43
C GLY A 172 17.89 -30.29 -20.34
N GLU A 173 17.51 -30.06 -21.59
CA GLU A 173 17.87 -30.97 -22.67
C GLU A 173 19.26 -30.56 -23.13
N ALA A 174 20.22 -31.39 -22.73
CA ALA A 174 21.54 -31.48 -23.32
C ALA A 174 21.43 -32.15 -24.70
N ALA A 175 22.08 -31.54 -25.70
CA ALA A 175 22.88 -32.20 -26.73
C ALA A 175 23.68 -31.14 -27.48
#